data_AF-A0AAV6BFW2-F1
#
_entry.id   AF-A0AAV6BFW2-F1
#
_cell.length_a   1.000
_cell.length_b   1.000
_cell.length_c   1.000
_cell.angle_alpha   90.00
_cell.angle_beta   90.00
_cell.angle_gamma   90.00
#
_symmetry.space_group_name_H-M   'P 1'
#
loop_
_entity.id
_entity.type
_entity.pdbx_description
1 polymer ?
#
loop_
_entity_poly.entity_id
_entity_poly.type
_entity_poly.pdbx_seq_one_letter_code
_entity_poly.pdbx_strand_id
1 'polypeptide(L)'
;MRRFTSLLIAVCLGGCLAAGPPLPPPPRGPVPDLVGTWRGTWAGEPLALLVVTQLGDAGYSGFSIGDYQLGGPRRPGFSGVLTSTVRGEAVSSRAQGWLGNDATGRLLVLIESDSPAGYQYLTLARVDRDRLAGSGQSSFAWGPRGPAELTRQVR
;
A
#
# COMPACT_ATOMS: atom_id res chain seq x y z
N MET A 1 -6.49 -57.84 23.76
CA MET A 1 -5.36 -56.88 23.79
C MET A 1 -4.89 -56.60 22.37
N ARG A 2 -5.17 -55.41 21.83
CA ARG A 2 -4.26 -54.55 21.03
C ARG A 2 -5.11 -53.53 20.26
N ARG A 3 -5.01 -52.29 20.73
CA ARG A 3 -5.57 -51.07 20.13
C ARG A 3 -4.74 -50.76 18.89
N PHE A 4 -5.36 -50.64 17.71
CA PHE A 4 -4.72 -50.01 16.56
C PHE A 4 -5.18 -48.56 16.53
N THR A 5 -4.27 -47.70 16.99
CA THR A 5 -4.40 -46.25 17.11
C THR A 5 -4.48 -45.62 15.72
N SER A 6 -5.58 -44.93 15.46
CA SER A 6 -5.77 -44.08 14.28
C SER A 6 -4.77 -42.93 14.27
N LEU A 7 -4.01 -42.78 13.19
CA LEU A 7 -3.14 -41.62 12.96
C LEU A 7 -3.87 -40.65 12.01
N LEU A 8 -4.63 -39.71 12.59
CA LEU A 8 -5.22 -38.58 11.87
C LEU A 8 -4.13 -37.50 11.73
N ILE A 9 -3.50 -37.44 10.56
CA ILE A 9 -2.61 -36.34 10.21
C ILE A 9 -3.49 -35.18 9.73
N ALA A 10 -3.74 -34.21 10.61
CA ALA A 10 -4.38 -32.95 10.26
C ALA A 10 -3.34 -32.03 9.60
N VAL A 11 -3.38 -31.96 8.27
CA VAL A 11 -2.61 -30.98 7.50
C VAL A 11 -3.35 -29.64 7.59
N CYS A 12 -2.94 -28.80 8.55
CA CYS A 12 -3.30 -27.39 8.56
C CYS A 12 -2.48 -26.66 7.50
N LEU A 13 -2.99 -26.60 6.26
CA LEU A 13 -2.50 -25.68 5.24
C LEU A 13 -2.86 -24.25 5.66
N GLY A 14 -2.02 -23.65 6.51
CA GLY A 14 -2.02 -22.23 6.83
C GLY A 14 -1.53 -21.41 5.65
N GLY A 15 -2.30 -21.42 4.56
CA GLY A 15 -2.13 -20.48 3.45
C GLY A 15 -2.91 -19.22 3.76
N CYS A 16 -2.37 -18.32 4.59
CA CYS A 16 -2.75 -16.91 4.48
C CYS A 16 -2.25 -16.45 3.11
N LEU A 17 -3.12 -16.57 2.10
CA LEU A 17 -3.02 -15.76 0.89
C LEU A 17 -2.84 -14.32 1.39
N ALA A 18 -1.73 -13.69 1.04
CA ALA A 18 -1.43 -12.31 1.39
C ALA A 18 -2.46 -11.41 0.69
N ALA A 19 -3.67 -11.35 1.23
CA ALA A 19 -4.66 -10.37 0.84
C ALA A 19 -4.06 -9.02 1.16
N GLY A 20 -3.89 -8.18 0.14
CA GLY A 20 -3.52 -6.78 0.34
C GLY A 20 -4.45 -6.11 1.35
N PRO A 21 -4.01 -5.04 2.02
CA PRO A 21 -4.84 -4.36 3.02
C PRO A 21 -6.20 -3.96 2.40
N PRO A 22 -7.31 -4.04 3.16
CA PRO A 22 -8.61 -3.66 2.62
C PRO A 22 -8.61 -2.19 2.23
N LEU A 23 -9.30 -1.85 1.14
CA LEU A 23 -9.47 -0.45 0.75
C LEU A 23 -10.22 0.32 1.82
N PRO A 24 -9.81 1.58 2.06
CA PRO A 24 -10.68 2.51 2.76
C PRO A 24 -12.00 2.74 1.99
N PRO A 25 -13.11 3.03 2.71
CA PRO A 25 -14.31 3.64 2.14
C PRO A 25 -14.00 4.81 1.19
N PRO A 26 -14.85 5.09 0.18
CA PRO A 26 -14.59 6.18 -0.77
C PRO A 26 -14.49 7.53 -0.05
N PRO A 27 -13.73 8.49 -0.61
CA PRO A 27 -13.65 9.82 -0.03
C PRO A 27 -15.02 10.50 0.02
N ARG A 28 -15.38 11.09 1.16
CA ARG A 28 -16.57 11.93 1.32
C ARG A 28 -16.14 13.40 1.25
N GLY A 29 -16.11 13.96 0.04
CA GLY A 29 -15.76 15.36 -0.18
C GLY A 29 -14.59 15.56 -1.16
N PRO A 30 -14.09 16.80 -1.30
CA PRO A 30 -13.02 17.11 -2.24
C PRO A 30 -11.75 16.34 -1.90
N VAL A 31 -11.21 15.66 -2.90
CA VAL A 31 -9.95 14.93 -2.80
C VAL A 31 -8.80 15.93 -2.87
N PRO A 32 -7.89 15.97 -1.88
CA PRO A 32 -6.77 16.90 -1.92
C PRO A 32 -5.81 16.54 -3.05
N ASP A 33 -5.13 17.55 -3.58
CA ASP A 33 -4.05 17.36 -4.52
C ASP A 33 -2.80 16.79 -3.82
N LEU A 34 -2.36 15.60 -4.23
CA LEU A 34 -1.16 14.93 -3.75
C LEU A 34 0.01 15.02 -4.72
N VAL A 35 -0.15 15.63 -5.90
CA VAL A 35 0.91 15.75 -6.90
C VAL A 35 2.15 16.41 -6.31
N GLY A 36 3.32 15.89 -6.67
CA GLY A 36 4.62 16.40 -6.23
C GLY A 36 5.43 15.38 -5.43
N THR A 37 6.47 15.90 -4.78
CA THR A 37 7.45 15.07 -4.06
C THR A 37 7.15 15.06 -2.57
N TRP A 38 7.22 13.87 -1.98
CA TRP A 38 7.06 13.62 -0.57
C TRP A 38 8.29 12.86 -0.07
N ARG A 39 8.79 13.21 1.12
CA ARG A 39 9.96 12.57 1.74
C ARG A 39 9.74 12.34 3.22
N GLY A 40 10.33 11.28 3.75
CA GLY A 40 10.32 10.99 5.18
C GLY A 40 10.97 9.64 5.43
N THR A 41 10.33 8.82 6.26
CA THR A 41 10.91 7.55 6.72
C THR A 41 9.90 6.41 6.72
N TRP A 42 10.36 5.19 6.52
CA TRP A 42 9.62 3.95 6.72
C TRP A 42 10.46 2.98 7.56
N ALA A 43 9.95 2.61 8.74
CA ALA A 43 10.68 1.82 9.73
C ALA A 43 12.04 2.44 10.12
N GLY A 44 12.13 3.78 10.10
CA GLY A 44 13.37 4.53 10.37
C GLY A 44 14.28 4.73 9.15
N GLU A 45 14.03 4.03 8.05
CA GLU A 45 14.81 4.14 6.82
C GLU A 45 14.25 5.23 5.88
N PRO A 46 15.07 5.88 5.04
CA PRO A 46 14.61 6.87 4.08
C PRO A 46 13.48 6.37 3.16
N LEU A 47 12.44 7.19 3.02
CA LEU A 47 11.31 6.96 2.13
C LEU A 47 11.07 8.20 1.27
N ALA A 48 10.86 8.01 -0.02
CA ALA A 48 10.38 9.06 -0.91
C ALA A 48 9.22 8.56 -1.78
N LEU A 49 8.31 9.46 -2.09
CA LEU A 49 7.21 9.24 -3.02
C LEU A 49 7.13 10.43 -3.96
N LEU A 50 7.22 10.15 -5.26
CA LEU A 50 6.91 11.10 -6.31
C LEU A 50 5.54 10.76 -6.89
N VAL A 51 4.56 11.63 -6.65
CA VAL A 51 3.24 11.53 -7.26
C VAL A 51 3.26 12.29 -8.58
N VAL A 52 3.10 11.56 -9.69
CA VAL A 52 3.21 12.12 -11.05
C VAL A 52 1.85 12.52 -11.59
N THR A 53 0.83 11.69 -11.38
CA THR A 53 -0.51 11.92 -11.92
C THR A 53 -1.55 11.53 -10.89
N GLN A 54 -2.46 12.44 -10.59
CA GLN A 54 -3.66 12.15 -9.80
C GLN A 54 -4.80 11.76 -10.75
N LEU A 55 -5.41 10.61 -10.48
CA LEU A 55 -6.46 10.01 -11.28
C LEU A 55 -7.79 10.22 -10.55
N GLY A 56 -8.78 10.79 -11.23
CA GLY A 56 -10.14 10.89 -10.68
C GLY A 56 -10.81 9.52 -10.51
N ASP A 57 -10.34 8.52 -11.27
CA ASP A 57 -10.88 7.19 -11.34
C ASP A 57 -9.74 6.18 -11.62
N ALA A 58 -9.21 5.60 -10.54
CA ALA A 58 -8.19 4.56 -10.52
C ALA A 58 -8.81 3.23 -10.08
N GLY A 59 -8.44 2.18 -10.80
CA GLY A 59 -8.83 0.82 -10.49
C GLY A 59 -8.01 0.22 -9.36
N TYR A 60 -8.64 -0.38 -8.34
CA TYR A 60 -7.93 -1.04 -7.24
C TYR A 60 -8.04 -2.56 -7.26
N SER A 61 -9.26 -3.06 -7.44
CA SER A 61 -9.56 -4.49 -7.30
C SER A 61 -10.66 -4.91 -8.24
N GLY A 62 -10.45 -6.02 -8.94
CA GLY A 62 -11.46 -6.74 -9.70
C GLY A 62 -10.86 -7.40 -10.94
N PHE A 63 -11.70 -7.94 -11.80
CA PHE A 63 -11.25 -8.65 -12.99
C PHE A 63 -10.56 -7.67 -13.93
N SER A 64 -9.34 -7.98 -14.32
CA SER A 64 -8.56 -7.18 -15.28
C SER A 64 -8.06 -8.07 -16.41
N ILE A 65 -8.02 -7.54 -17.63
CA ILE A 65 -7.37 -8.15 -18.79
C ILE A 65 -6.30 -7.16 -19.28
N GLY A 66 -5.03 -7.52 -19.10
CA GLY A 66 -3.93 -6.57 -19.29
C GLY A 66 -4.08 -5.37 -18.36
N ASP A 67 -3.94 -4.16 -18.91
CA ASP A 67 -4.09 -2.89 -18.17
C ASP A 67 -5.55 -2.44 -18.00
N TYR A 68 -6.52 -3.19 -18.53
CA TYR A 68 -7.94 -2.83 -18.49
C TYR A 68 -8.67 -3.56 -17.36
N GLN A 69 -9.19 -2.80 -16.40
CA GLN A 69 -10.09 -3.32 -15.37
C GLN A 69 -11.53 -3.43 -15.91
N LEU A 70 -12.05 -4.66 -15.95
CA LEU A 70 -13.39 -5.00 -16.42
C LEU A 70 -14.47 -4.89 -15.33
N GLY A 71 -14.08 -4.89 -14.05
CA GLY A 71 -15.04 -4.76 -12.95
C GLY A 71 -14.39 -4.43 -11.62
N GLY A 72 -15.20 -3.96 -10.67
CA GLY A 72 -14.81 -3.63 -9.30
C GLY A 72 -14.80 -2.13 -9.00
N PRO A 73 -14.64 -1.74 -7.71
CA PRO A 73 -14.76 -0.36 -7.28
C PRO A 73 -13.62 0.49 -7.83
N ARG A 74 -14.02 1.60 -8.46
CA ARG A 74 -13.17 2.68 -8.93
C ARG A 74 -13.03 3.74 -7.83
N ARG A 75 -11.83 4.27 -7.64
CA ARG A 75 -11.49 5.20 -6.55
C ARG A 75 -10.63 6.33 -7.08
N PRO A 76 -10.75 7.57 -6.58
CA PRO A 76 -9.70 8.55 -6.77
C PRO A 76 -8.36 7.95 -6.34
N GLY A 77 -7.32 8.17 -7.14
CA GLY A 77 -6.03 7.53 -6.93
C GLY A 77 -4.91 8.31 -7.58
N PHE A 78 -3.73 7.71 -7.68
CA PHE A 78 -2.60 8.30 -8.37
C PHE A 78 -1.63 7.24 -8.90
N SER A 79 -0.76 7.68 -9.80
CA SER A 79 0.42 6.95 -10.23
C SER A 79 1.69 7.73 -9.88
N GLY A 80 2.77 7.01 -9.61
CA GLY A 80 4.01 7.61 -9.16
C GLY A 80 5.17 6.65 -9.06
N VAL A 81 6.18 7.07 -8.32
CA VAL A 81 7.38 6.30 -7.99
C VAL A 81 7.57 6.31 -6.49
N LEU A 82 7.71 5.14 -5.89
CA LEU A 82 8.11 4.96 -4.50
C LEU A 82 9.59 4.62 -4.47
N THR A 83 10.37 5.34 -3.67
CA THR A 83 11.77 4.99 -3.37
C THR A 83 11.84 4.57 -1.91
N SER A 84 12.26 3.33 -1.67
CA SER A 84 12.41 2.78 -0.31
C SER A 84 13.75 2.06 -0.16
N THR A 85 14.20 1.88 1.08
CA THR A 85 15.39 1.08 1.38
C THR A 85 15.06 -0.41 1.34
N VAL A 86 15.78 -1.14 0.48
CA VAL A 86 15.64 -2.59 0.27
C VAL A 86 17.04 -3.18 0.38
N ARG A 87 17.29 -4.01 1.41
CA ARG A 87 18.64 -4.53 1.75
C ARG A 87 19.72 -3.44 1.95
N GLY A 88 19.33 -2.28 2.48
CA GLY A 88 20.24 -1.15 2.69
C GLY A 88 20.48 -0.28 1.44
N GLU A 89 19.87 -0.61 0.30
CA GLU A 89 19.99 0.16 -0.93
C GLU A 89 18.69 0.90 -1.25
N ALA A 90 18.81 2.11 -1.82
CA ALA A 90 17.66 2.85 -2.30
C ALA A 90 17.13 2.25 -3.61
N VAL A 91 15.92 1.71 -3.58
CA VAL A 91 15.26 1.10 -4.73
C VAL A 91 14.02 1.92 -5.10
N SER A 92 13.95 2.32 -6.36
CA SER A 92 12.80 3.04 -6.92
C SER A 92 11.92 2.08 -7.72
N SER A 93 10.63 2.05 -7.41
CA SER A 93 9.65 1.18 -8.03
C SER A 93 8.39 1.97 -8.41
N ARG A 94 7.69 1.49 -9.43
CA ARG A 94 6.40 2.07 -9.82
C ARG A 94 5.44 1.95 -8.64
N ALA A 95 4.70 3.01 -8.38
CA ALA A 95 3.72 3.06 -7.33
C ALA A 95 2.34 3.44 -7.87
N GLN A 96 1.32 2.79 -7.34
CA GLN A 96 -0.08 3.15 -7.53
C GLN A 96 -0.69 3.45 -6.18
N GLY A 97 -1.54 4.47 -6.13
CA GLY A 97 -2.16 4.92 -4.91
C GLY A 97 -3.66 5.01 -5.04
N TRP A 98 -4.39 4.71 -3.96
CA TRP A 98 -5.83 4.89 -3.88
C TRP A 98 -6.21 5.67 -2.64
N LEU A 99 -7.23 6.50 -2.82
CA LEU A 99 -7.67 7.47 -1.84
C LEU A 99 -9.04 7.05 -1.30
N GLY A 100 -9.17 7.11 0.01
CA GLY A 100 -10.41 6.87 0.71
C GLY A 100 -10.45 7.59 2.05
N ASN A 101 -11.48 7.33 2.85
CA ASN A 101 -11.54 7.80 4.23
C ASN A 101 -11.61 6.62 5.20
N ASP A 102 -10.99 6.75 6.37
CA ASP A 102 -11.29 5.87 7.50
C ASP A 102 -12.69 6.16 8.09
N ALA A 103 -13.10 5.37 9.09
CA ALA A 103 -14.39 5.53 9.75
C ALA A 103 -14.57 6.91 10.43
N THR A 104 -13.47 7.63 10.70
CA THR A 104 -13.48 8.98 11.28
C THR A 104 -13.48 10.09 10.24
N GLY A 105 -13.48 9.76 8.94
CA GLY A 105 -13.44 10.72 7.85
C GLY A 105 -12.04 11.21 7.49
N ARG A 106 -10.98 10.64 8.07
CA ARG A 106 -9.60 11.03 7.76
C ARG A 106 -9.16 10.40 6.45
N LEU A 107 -8.52 11.17 5.57
CA LEU A 107 -8.06 10.66 4.28
C LEU A 107 -7.02 9.56 4.50
N LEU A 108 -7.25 8.41 3.90
CA LEU A 108 -6.33 7.29 3.80
C LEU A 108 -5.77 7.19 2.38
N VAL A 109 -4.47 6.95 2.30
CA VAL A 109 -3.71 6.70 1.09
C VAL A 109 -3.18 5.29 1.19
N LEU A 110 -3.68 4.41 0.33
CA LEU A 110 -3.10 3.08 0.15
C LEU A 110 -2.16 3.14 -1.03
N ILE A 111 -0.89 2.81 -0.83
CA ILE A 111 0.14 2.77 -1.87
C ILE A 111 0.54 1.32 -2.07
N GLU A 112 0.46 0.85 -3.31
CA GLU A 112 1.06 -0.40 -3.74
C GLU A 112 2.26 -0.10 -4.64
N SER A 113 3.37 -0.77 -4.39
CA SER A 113 4.55 -0.67 -5.23
C SER A 113 5.06 -2.04 -5.64
N ASP A 114 5.36 -2.17 -6.93
CA ASP A 114 5.95 -3.37 -7.53
C ASP A 114 7.47 -3.24 -7.52
N SER A 115 8.06 -3.58 -6.38
CA SER A 115 9.52 -3.64 -6.23
C SER A 115 10.05 -4.95 -6.81
N PRO A 116 11.28 -4.98 -7.36
CA PRO A 116 11.90 -6.24 -7.82
C PRO A 116 11.95 -7.34 -6.75
N ALA A 117 11.87 -6.97 -5.46
CA ALA A 117 11.83 -7.88 -4.32
C ALA A 117 10.44 -8.46 -4.01
N GLY A 118 9.37 -7.88 -4.56
CA GLY A 118 7.97 -8.19 -4.28
C GLY A 118 7.15 -6.95 -3.89
N TYR A 119 5.85 -7.18 -3.65
CA TYR A 119 4.91 -6.11 -3.33
C TYR A 119 5.20 -5.39 -2.01
N GLN A 120 5.00 -4.08 -2.03
CA GLN A 120 5.07 -3.20 -0.86
C GLN A 120 3.76 -2.42 -0.73
N TYR A 121 3.23 -2.36 0.50
CA TYR A 121 1.97 -1.69 0.81
C TYR A 121 2.20 -0.63 1.89
N LEU A 122 1.71 0.59 1.68
CA LEU A 122 1.64 1.62 2.72
C LEU A 122 0.21 2.10 2.90
N THR A 123 -0.26 2.15 4.14
CA THR A 123 -1.53 2.77 4.52
C THR A 123 -1.22 4.01 5.34
N LEU A 124 -1.40 5.19 4.73
CA LEU A 124 -1.07 6.47 5.33
C LEU A 124 -2.32 7.31 5.54
N ALA A 125 -2.45 7.90 6.71
CA ALA A 125 -3.44 8.92 6.98
C ALA A 125 -2.88 10.31 6.71
N ARG A 126 -3.71 11.20 6.17
CA ARG A 126 -3.36 12.62 6.10
C ARG A 126 -3.47 13.24 7.48
N VAL A 127 -2.34 13.70 8.00
CA VAL A 127 -2.23 14.37 9.31
C VAL A 127 -2.56 15.85 9.15
N ASP A 128 -2.01 16.48 8.12
CA ASP A 128 -2.27 17.87 7.75
C ASP A 128 -2.06 18.09 6.24
N ARG A 129 -1.93 19.34 5.78
CA ARG A 129 -1.83 19.65 4.34
C ARG A 129 -0.67 18.90 3.67
N ASP A 130 0.45 18.84 4.36
CA ASP A 130 1.77 18.52 3.86
C ASP A 130 2.40 17.34 4.60
N ARG A 131 1.65 16.65 5.47
CA ARG A 131 2.11 15.46 6.18
C ARG A 131 1.15 14.28 6.05
N LEU A 132 1.72 13.13 5.70
CA LEU A 132 1.09 11.81 5.71
C LEU A 132 1.81 10.93 6.74
N ALA A 133 1.06 10.16 7.52
CA ALA A 133 1.64 9.24 8.51
C ALA A 133 0.78 7.98 8.66
N GLY A 134 1.43 6.85 8.89
CA GLY A 134 0.76 5.58 9.07
C GLY A 134 1.75 4.43 9.15
N SER A 135 1.49 3.37 8.42
CA SER A 135 2.32 2.16 8.45
C SER A 135 2.44 1.53 7.08
N GLY A 136 3.56 0.83 6.85
CA GLY A 136 3.74 0.01 5.66
C GLY A 136 4.24 -1.38 5.99
N GLN A 137 4.05 -2.28 5.03
CA GLN A 137 4.54 -3.65 5.04
C GLN A 137 5.08 -4.06 3.68
N SER A 138 6.16 -4.84 3.69
CA SER A 138 6.68 -5.53 2.51
C SER A 138 6.24 -7.00 2.53
N SER A 139 5.99 -7.60 1.35
CA SER A 139 5.66 -9.03 1.22
C SER A 139 6.84 -9.95 1.53
N PHE A 140 8.06 -9.41 1.47
CA PHE A 140 9.32 -10.10 1.78
C PHE A 140 9.78 -9.79 3.22
N ALA A 141 10.31 -10.80 3.92
CA ALA A 141 10.60 -10.75 5.35
C ALA A 141 11.69 -9.75 5.76
N TRP A 142 12.61 -9.44 4.86
CA TRP A 142 13.74 -8.53 5.05
C TRP A 142 13.47 -7.12 4.51
N GLY A 143 12.23 -6.83 4.12
CA GLY A 143 11.80 -5.49 3.71
C GLY A 143 11.37 -4.62 4.88
N PRO A 144 11.26 -3.30 4.67
CA PRO A 144 10.78 -2.39 5.70
C PRO A 144 9.34 -2.76 6.12
N ARG A 145 9.10 -2.69 7.43
CA ARG A 145 7.81 -2.95 8.07
C ARG A 145 7.67 -2.06 9.30
N GLY A 146 6.52 -1.41 9.44
CA GLY A 146 6.22 -0.56 10.61
C GLY A 146 5.87 0.87 10.21
N PRO A 147 6.17 1.86 11.07
CA PRO A 147 5.70 3.22 10.90
C PRO A 147 6.26 3.87 9.64
N ALA A 148 5.44 4.65 8.96
CA ALA A 148 5.83 5.39 7.77
C ALA A 148 5.31 6.83 7.85
N GLU A 149 6.17 7.78 7.54
CA GLU A 149 5.85 9.21 7.50
C GLU A 149 6.40 9.84 6.23
N LEU A 150 5.64 10.76 5.67
CA LEU A 150 5.97 11.51 4.46
C LEU A 150 5.57 12.97 4.64
N THR A 151 6.49 13.87 4.33
CA THR A 151 6.27 15.31 4.33
C THR A 151 6.46 15.84 2.90
N ARG A 152 5.51 16.66 2.45
CA ARG A 152 5.57 17.31 1.14
C ARG A 152 6.80 18.20 1.09
N GLN A 153 7.53 18.08 -0.01
CA GLN A 153 8.66 18.96 -0.28
C GLN A 153 8.13 20.18 -1.01
N VAL A 154 8.27 21.35 -0.39
CA VAL A 154 8.03 22.64 -1.03
C VAL A 154 9.33 23.00 -1.73
N ARG A 155 9.27 23.27 -3.03
CA ARG A 155 10.42 23.73 -3.81
C ARG A 155 10.44 25.24 -3.84
#